data_AF-A0A937UV27-F1
#
_entry.id   AF-A0A937UV27-F1
#
_cell.length_a   1.000
_cell.length_b   1.000
_cell.length_c   1.000
_cell.angle_alpha   90.00
_cell.angle_beta   90.00
_cell.angle_gamma   90.00
#
_symmetry.space_group_name_H-M   'P 1'
#
loop_
_entity.id
_entity.type
_entity.pdbx_description
1 polymer ?
#
loop_
_entity_poly.entity_id
_entity_poly.type
_entity_poly.pdbx_seq_one_letter_code
_entity_poly.pdbx_strand_id
1 'polypeptide(L)'
;MLTPVLIAVVVLSVVVVFIWTYGTTHSRMWSAQLIEEPAVSGPMAAACDDLRRSLAHVAPPLSDHPAHVVASMAAQDAAVATMIARDREIGQETLAGDPPALDWLADWEALLRARHEAERTLLGSQGDRQVTVVLPTVDGYPITGRMADALPACAVPRALLELPRPRE
;
A
#
# COMPACT_ATOMS: atom_id res chain seq x y z
N MET A 1 20.07 -7.05 -51.02
CA MET A 1 18.59 -7.10 -51.13
C MET A 1 18.09 -8.11 -50.13
N LEU A 2 17.40 -7.66 -49.08
CA LEU A 2 16.67 -8.58 -48.20
C LEU A 2 15.50 -9.15 -49.00
N THR A 3 15.41 -10.48 -49.08
CA THR A 3 14.25 -11.13 -49.70
C THR A 3 13.00 -10.82 -48.88
N PRO A 4 11.82 -10.67 -49.50
CA PRO A 4 10.58 -10.27 -48.83
C PRO A 4 10.21 -11.19 -47.65
N VAL A 5 10.63 -12.46 -47.69
CA VAL A 5 10.48 -13.44 -46.60
C VAL A 5 11.22 -13.01 -45.33
N LEU A 6 12.43 -12.49 -45.46
CA LEU A 6 13.27 -12.11 -44.32
C LEU A 6 12.70 -10.86 -43.62
N ILE A 7 12.11 -9.94 -44.38
CA ILE A 7 11.40 -8.77 -43.84
C ILE A 7 10.16 -9.21 -43.05
N ALA A 8 9.37 -10.13 -43.60
CA ALA A 8 8.16 -10.63 -42.92
C ALA A 8 8.48 -11.30 -41.59
N VAL A 9 9.55 -12.11 -41.52
CA VAL A 9 9.98 -12.78 -40.28
C VAL A 9 10.42 -11.76 -39.23
N VAL A 10 11.19 -10.74 -39.61
CA VAL A 10 11.65 -9.70 -38.68
C VAL A 10 10.48 -8.91 -38.11
N VAL A 11 9.54 -8.48 -38.96
CA VAL A 11 8.34 -7.75 -38.52
C VAL A 11 7.50 -8.60 -37.57
N LEU A 12 7.26 -9.87 -37.90
CA LEU A 12 6.48 -10.77 -37.05
C LEU A 12 7.14 -10.96 -35.68
N SER A 13 8.46 -11.15 -35.67
CA SER A 13 9.25 -11.29 -34.44
C SER A 13 9.15 -10.06 -33.54
N VAL A 14 9.28 -8.86 -34.14
CA VAL A 14 9.15 -7.59 -33.43
C VAL A 14 7.74 -7.42 -32.86
N VAL A 15 6.70 -7.75 -33.63
CA VAL A 15 5.31 -7.65 -33.17
C VAL A 15 5.02 -8.64 -32.03
N VAL A 16 5.49 -9.88 -32.11
CA VAL A 16 5.32 -10.87 -31.04
C VAL A 16 6.04 -10.42 -29.77
N VAL A 17 7.29 -9.96 -29.88
CA VAL A 17 8.03 -9.41 -28.73
C VAL A 17 7.28 -8.20 -28.17
N PHE A 18 6.83 -7.28 -29.01
CA PHE A 18 6.09 -6.11 -28.56
C PHE A 18 4.80 -6.52 -27.82
N ILE A 19 3.98 -7.41 -28.37
CA ILE A 19 2.77 -7.92 -27.72
C ILE A 19 3.10 -8.64 -26.40
N TRP A 20 4.19 -9.39 -26.34
CA TRP A 20 4.58 -10.10 -25.13
C TRP A 20 5.09 -9.15 -24.04
N THR A 21 5.96 -8.19 -24.38
CA THR A 21 6.47 -7.19 -23.44
C THR A 21 5.34 -6.26 -22.99
N TYR A 22 4.53 -5.77 -23.93
CA TYR A 22 3.40 -4.89 -23.62
C TYR A 22 2.31 -5.64 -22.87
N GLY A 23 2.02 -6.89 -23.25
CA GLY A 23 1.04 -7.74 -22.57
C GLY A 23 1.44 -8.07 -21.14
N THR A 24 2.71 -8.38 -20.87
CA THR A 24 3.21 -8.68 -19.51
C THR A 24 3.35 -7.44 -18.62
N THR A 25 3.64 -6.27 -19.18
CA THR A 25 3.65 -5.01 -18.41
C THR A 25 2.25 -4.39 -18.24
N HIS A 26 1.39 -4.41 -19.26
CA HIS A 26 0.04 -3.84 -19.17
C HIS A 26 -0.97 -4.74 -18.44
N SER A 27 -0.82 -6.07 -18.46
CA SER A 27 -1.71 -6.94 -17.67
C SER A 27 -1.57 -6.70 -16.16
N ARG A 28 -0.40 -6.25 -15.69
CA ARG A 28 -0.20 -5.82 -14.29
C ARG A 28 -0.83 -4.46 -13.98
N MET A 29 -0.97 -3.59 -14.97
CA MET A 29 -1.56 -2.25 -14.79
C MET A 29 -3.10 -2.26 -14.82
N TRP A 30 -3.73 -3.25 -15.46
CA TRP A 30 -5.20 -3.34 -15.59
C TRP A 30 -5.86 -4.43 -14.74
N SER A 31 -5.07 -5.26 -14.06
CA SER A 31 -5.60 -6.17 -13.05
C SER A 31 -5.35 -5.57 -11.67
N ALA A 32 -6.17 -4.58 -11.31
CA ALA A 32 -6.55 -4.42 -9.91
C ALA A 32 -7.27 -5.72 -9.51
N GLN A 33 -6.48 -6.76 -9.23
CA GLN A 33 -7.00 -8.04 -8.76
C GLN A 33 -7.61 -7.74 -7.40
N LEU A 34 -8.91 -8.00 -7.28
CA LEU A 34 -9.59 -7.96 -6.00
C LEU A 34 -9.16 -9.19 -5.22
N ILE A 35 -9.04 -9.04 -3.91
CA ILE A 35 -8.97 -10.18 -2.99
C ILE A 35 -10.40 -10.72 -2.90
N GLU A 36 -10.67 -11.81 -3.61
CA GLU A 36 -12.04 -12.30 -3.83
C GLU A 36 -12.35 -13.56 -3.00
N GLU A 37 -11.34 -14.37 -2.66
CA GLU A 37 -11.55 -15.63 -1.97
C GLU A 37 -12.14 -15.36 -0.57
N PRO A 38 -13.34 -15.87 -0.24
CA PRO A 38 -13.99 -15.56 1.04
C PRO A 38 -13.17 -15.98 2.27
N ALA A 39 -12.36 -17.03 2.14
CA ALA A 39 -11.44 -17.47 3.18
C ALA A 39 -10.32 -16.46 3.50
N VAL A 40 -10.04 -15.53 2.58
CA VAL A 40 -9.01 -14.49 2.70
C VAL A 40 -9.65 -13.12 2.93
N SER A 41 -10.55 -12.71 2.03
CA SER A 41 -11.20 -11.39 2.06
C SER A 41 -12.05 -11.16 3.32
N GLY A 42 -12.74 -12.18 3.82
CA GLY A 42 -13.58 -12.09 5.03
C GLY A 42 -12.77 -11.74 6.29
N PRO A 43 -11.76 -12.55 6.66
CA PRO A 43 -10.89 -12.26 7.80
C PRO A 43 -10.15 -10.91 7.66
N MET A 44 -9.64 -10.58 6.47
CA MET A 44 -8.95 -9.30 6.24
C MET A 44 -9.88 -8.09 6.40
N ALA A 45 -11.10 -8.17 5.85
CA ALA A 45 -12.09 -7.12 6.04
C ALA A 45 -12.43 -6.90 7.53
N ALA A 46 -12.54 -7.99 8.30
CA ALA A 46 -12.75 -7.93 9.75
C ALA A 46 -11.53 -7.31 10.49
N ALA A 47 -10.31 -7.61 10.07
CA ALA A 47 -9.11 -6.98 10.62
C ALA A 47 -9.09 -5.46 10.34
N CYS A 48 -9.53 -5.03 9.16
CA CYS A 48 -9.65 -3.62 8.82
C CYS A 48 -10.77 -2.90 9.58
N ASP A 49 -11.90 -3.57 9.84
CA ASP A 49 -12.94 -3.05 10.75
C ASP A 49 -12.34 -2.80 12.14
N ASP A 50 -11.52 -3.71 12.65
CA ASP A 50 -10.87 -3.60 13.95
C ASP A 50 -9.81 -2.49 13.97
N LEU A 51 -9.04 -2.35 12.89
CA LEU A 51 -8.13 -1.22 12.69
C LEU A 51 -8.90 0.10 12.73
N ARG A 52 -10.00 0.23 11.99
CA ARG A 52 -10.83 1.45 11.96
C ARG A 52 -11.34 1.80 13.36
N ARG A 53 -11.82 0.81 14.11
CA ARG A 53 -12.25 0.99 15.52
C ARG A 53 -11.08 1.42 16.42
N SER A 54 -9.91 0.81 16.25
CA SER A 54 -8.72 1.15 17.02
C SER A 54 -8.26 2.58 16.74
N LEU A 55 -8.20 2.99 15.47
CA LEU A 55 -7.82 4.36 15.08
C LEU A 55 -8.81 5.41 15.59
N ALA A 56 -10.10 5.08 15.70
CA ALA A 56 -11.09 5.98 16.30
C ALA A 56 -10.82 6.26 17.79
N HIS A 57 -10.18 5.33 18.50
CA HIS A 57 -9.77 5.50 19.91
C HIS A 57 -8.41 6.18 20.06
N VAL A 58 -7.58 6.17 19.02
CA VAL A 58 -6.21 6.72 19.00
C VAL A 58 -6.19 8.04 18.21
N ALA A 59 -7.32 8.75 18.15
CA ALA A 59 -7.37 10.06 17.52
C ALA A 59 -6.36 11.01 18.22
N PRO A 60 -5.45 11.66 17.46
CA PRO A 60 -4.38 12.45 18.06
C PRO A 60 -4.93 13.57 18.94
N PRO A 61 -4.32 13.85 20.11
CA PRO A 61 -4.47 15.18 20.69
C PRO A 61 -3.91 16.18 19.69
N LEU A 62 -4.68 17.24 19.39
CA LEU A 62 -4.17 18.38 18.63
C LEU A 62 -2.97 18.94 19.42
N SER A 63 -1.77 18.71 18.90
CA SER A 63 -0.54 19.07 19.58
C SER A 63 0.46 19.63 18.60
N ASP A 64 1.08 20.70 19.06
CA ASP A 64 2.08 21.47 18.35
C ASP A 64 3.49 20.93 18.57
N HIS A 65 3.65 20.03 19.53
CA HIS A 65 4.97 19.58 19.95
C HIS A 65 5.35 18.26 19.24
N PRO A 66 6.48 18.21 18.51
CA PRO A 66 6.89 17.05 17.69
C PRO A 66 6.82 15.70 18.41
N ALA A 67 7.22 15.65 19.69
CA ALA A 67 7.19 14.43 20.48
C ALA A 67 5.77 13.85 20.67
N HIS A 68 4.76 14.72 20.82
CA HIS A 68 3.37 14.28 20.93
C HIS A 68 2.80 13.81 19.59
N VAL A 69 3.20 14.49 18.50
CA VAL A 69 2.82 14.07 17.14
C VAL A 69 3.36 12.67 16.86
N VAL A 70 4.66 12.43 17.12
CA VAL A 70 5.28 11.11 16.95
C VAL A 70 4.65 10.06 17.86
N ALA A 71 4.39 10.37 19.12
CA ALA A 71 3.72 9.43 20.03
C ALA A 71 2.32 9.02 19.51
N SER A 72 1.59 9.96 18.90
CA SER A 72 0.30 9.67 18.27
C SER A 72 0.45 8.82 17.02
N MET A 73 1.44 9.10 16.17
CA MET A 73 1.72 8.29 14.97
C MET A 73 2.08 6.85 15.36
N ALA A 74 2.98 6.68 16.33
CA ALA A 74 3.41 5.37 16.82
C ALA A 74 2.24 4.53 17.36
N ALA A 75 1.29 5.16 18.05
CA ALA A 75 0.10 4.47 18.54
C ALA A 75 -0.85 4.02 17.41
N GLN A 76 -0.97 4.80 16.34
CA GLN A 76 -1.71 4.40 15.13
C GLN A 76 -0.98 3.26 14.40
N ASP A 77 0.34 3.34 14.31
CA ASP A 77 1.20 2.36 13.62
C ASP A 77 1.15 1.01 14.33
N ALA A 78 1.06 1.00 15.67
CA ALA A 78 0.83 -0.23 16.45
C ALA A 78 -0.50 -0.92 16.09
N ALA A 79 -1.56 -0.14 15.84
CA ALA A 79 -2.84 -0.70 15.40
C ALA A 79 -2.75 -1.31 13.99
N VAL A 80 -2.04 -0.65 13.07
CA VAL A 80 -1.76 -1.19 11.73
C VAL A 80 -0.91 -2.45 11.81
N ALA A 81 0.13 -2.47 12.62
CA ALA A 81 0.98 -3.66 12.82
C ALA A 81 0.18 -4.85 13.38
N THR A 82 -0.78 -4.58 14.27
CA THR A 82 -1.69 -5.61 14.81
C THR A 82 -2.60 -6.17 13.72
N MET A 83 -3.15 -5.32 12.84
CA MET A 83 -3.93 -5.75 11.68
C MET A 83 -3.10 -6.66 10.75
N ILE A 84 -1.90 -6.22 10.35
CA ILE A 84 -0.99 -7.02 9.50
C ILE A 84 -0.66 -8.37 10.15
N ALA A 85 -0.39 -8.38 11.46
CA ALA A 85 -0.08 -9.61 12.18
C ALA A 85 -1.26 -10.59 12.14
N ARG A 86 -2.48 -10.10 12.36
CA ARG A 86 -3.70 -10.91 12.28
C ARG A 86 -3.96 -11.45 10.88
N ASP A 87 -3.78 -10.64 9.85
CA ASP A 87 -3.97 -11.10 8.46
C ASP A 87 -2.96 -12.18 8.09
N ARG A 88 -1.72 -12.12 8.62
CA ARG A 88 -0.73 -13.18 8.43
C ARG A 88 -1.10 -14.49 9.12
N GLU A 89 -1.99 -14.49 10.11
CA GLU A 89 -2.50 -15.73 10.74
C GLU A 89 -3.36 -16.57 9.78
N ILE A 90 -3.87 -15.98 8.69
CA ILE A 90 -4.58 -16.70 7.61
C ILE A 90 -3.68 -17.78 6.96
N GLY A 91 -2.36 -17.59 7.03
CA GLY A 91 -1.36 -18.52 6.53
C GLY A 91 -0.86 -18.15 5.14
N GLN A 92 0.44 -18.34 4.94
CA GLN A 92 1.13 -17.91 3.71
C GLN A 92 0.59 -18.61 2.45
N GLU A 93 0.28 -19.91 2.53
CA GLU A 93 -0.24 -20.67 1.40
C GLU A 93 -1.62 -20.17 0.97
N THR A 94 -2.52 -19.93 1.92
CA THR A 94 -3.85 -19.38 1.67
C THR A 94 -3.77 -17.99 1.05
N LEU A 95 -2.94 -17.10 1.61
CA LEU A 95 -2.72 -15.75 1.08
C LEU A 95 -2.09 -15.76 -0.33
N ALA A 96 -1.17 -16.68 -0.61
CA ALA A 96 -0.58 -16.84 -1.93
C ALA A 96 -1.59 -17.37 -2.97
N GLY A 97 -2.61 -18.09 -2.50
CA GLY A 97 -3.69 -18.65 -3.34
C GLY A 97 -4.69 -17.60 -3.84
N ASP A 98 -4.74 -16.41 -3.24
CA ASP A 98 -5.64 -15.32 -3.63
C ASP A 98 -4.87 -14.01 -3.92
N PRO A 99 -4.19 -13.91 -5.07
CA PRO A 99 -3.56 -12.66 -5.47
C PRO A 99 -4.60 -11.52 -5.56
N PRO A 100 -4.30 -10.31 -5.02
CA PRO A 100 -2.97 -9.83 -4.66
C PRO A 100 -2.71 -9.79 -3.13
N ALA A 101 -3.29 -10.69 -2.33
CA ALA A 101 -3.29 -10.57 -0.86
C ALA A 101 -1.89 -10.39 -0.22
N LEU A 102 -0.87 -11.09 -0.70
CA LEU A 102 0.50 -10.91 -0.22
C LEU A 102 1.10 -9.55 -0.58
N ASP A 103 0.87 -9.07 -1.80
CA ASP A 103 1.34 -7.75 -2.24
C ASP A 103 0.62 -6.63 -1.49
N TRP A 104 -0.66 -6.83 -1.21
CA TRP A 104 -1.45 -5.92 -0.39
C TRP A 104 -0.91 -5.80 1.04
N LEU A 105 -0.50 -6.91 1.66
CA LEU A 105 0.18 -6.86 2.97
C LEU A 105 1.53 -6.15 2.89
N ALA A 106 2.28 -6.37 1.83
CA ALA A 106 3.56 -5.68 1.60
C ALA A 106 3.37 -4.15 1.44
N ASP A 107 2.26 -3.71 0.85
CA ASP A 107 1.89 -2.30 0.75
C ASP A 107 1.58 -1.67 2.12
N TRP A 108 0.90 -2.38 3.01
CA TRP A 108 0.69 -1.93 4.39
C TRP A 108 1.99 -1.81 5.18
N GLU A 109 2.92 -2.74 4.99
CA GLU A 109 4.25 -2.62 5.59
C GLU A 109 5.05 -1.45 4.99
N ALA A 110 4.87 -1.17 3.70
CA ALA A 110 5.49 -0.03 3.04
C ALA A 110 4.95 1.29 3.60
N LEU A 111 3.64 1.37 3.91
CA LEU A 111 3.04 2.49 4.62
C LEU A 111 3.68 2.69 6.01
N LEU A 112 3.84 1.64 6.81
CA LEU A 112 4.49 1.72 8.12
C LEU A 112 5.94 2.23 8.01
N ARG A 113 6.72 1.71 7.05
CA ARG A 113 8.09 2.18 6.81
C ARG A 113 8.13 3.66 6.45
N ALA A 114 7.23 4.13 5.58
CA ALA A 114 7.15 5.54 5.18
C ALA A 114 6.80 6.43 6.38
N ARG A 115 5.90 5.98 7.25
CA ARG A 115 5.52 6.71 8.46
C ARG A 115 6.64 6.78 9.50
N HIS A 116 7.37 5.70 9.73
CA HIS A 116 8.56 5.72 10.59
C HIS A 116 9.68 6.63 10.08
N GLU A 117 9.84 6.78 8.76
CA GLU A 117 10.76 7.78 8.20
C GLU A 117 10.30 9.21 8.49
N ALA A 118 9.00 9.48 8.36
CA ALA A 118 8.44 10.78 8.71
C ALA A 118 8.60 11.09 10.21
N GLU A 119 8.37 10.12 11.10
CA GLU A 119 8.61 10.26 12.55
C GLU A 119 10.06 10.63 12.86
N ARG A 120 11.03 9.92 12.25
CA ARG A 120 12.47 10.20 12.41
C ARG A 120 12.82 11.60 11.91
N THR A 121 12.28 11.99 10.75
CA THR A 121 12.50 13.32 10.16
C THR A 121 11.93 14.42 11.06
N LEU A 122 10.74 14.21 11.63
CA LEU A 122 10.09 15.16 12.52
C LEU A 122 10.87 15.39 13.83
N LEU A 123 11.46 14.32 14.39
CA LEU A 123 12.34 14.44 15.57
C LEU A 123 13.68 15.10 15.23
N GLY A 124 14.26 14.80 14.07
CA GLY A 124 15.57 15.31 13.66
C GLY A 124 15.56 16.79 13.22
N SER A 125 14.42 17.29 12.75
CA SER A 125 14.27 18.65 12.21
C SER A 125 14.04 19.74 13.27
N GLN A 126 14.20 19.42 14.57
CA GLN A 126 13.85 20.32 15.69
C GLN A 126 12.41 20.88 15.62
N GLY A 127 11.51 20.16 14.95
CA GLY A 127 10.11 20.58 14.79
C GLY A 127 9.83 21.46 13.58
N ASP A 128 10.68 21.42 12.54
CA ASP A 128 10.27 21.94 11.24
C ASP A 128 9.02 21.20 10.77
N ARG A 129 7.91 21.93 10.67
CA ARG A 129 6.55 21.37 10.65
C ARG A 129 6.08 21.03 9.22
N GLN A 130 6.96 21.13 8.24
CA GLN A 130 6.69 20.80 6.83
C GLN A 130 6.93 19.32 6.48
N VAL A 131 7.22 18.47 7.47
CA VAL A 131 7.36 17.03 7.24
C VAL A 131 6.05 16.48 6.66
N THR A 132 6.15 15.74 5.57
CA THR A 132 5.01 15.07 4.93
C THR A 132 5.33 13.59 4.84
N VAL A 133 4.32 12.73 5.02
CA VAL A 133 4.46 11.30 4.76
C VAL A 133 4.52 11.08 3.25
N VAL A 134 5.71 10.73 2.75
CA VAL A 134 5.91 10.41 1.33
C VAL A 134 5.67 8.92 1.12
N LEU A 135 4.59 8.58 0.44
CA LEU A 135 4.21 7.19 0.16
C LEU A 135 4.86 6.72 -1.15
N PRO A 136 5.32 5.46 -1.20
CA PRO A 136 5.90 4.91 -2.41
C PRO A 136 4.84 4.69 -3.51
N THR A 137 5.33 4.62 -4.74
CA THR A 137 4.57 4.19 -5.91
C THR A 137 5.17 2.91 -6.46
N VAL A 138 4.33 1.99 -6.91
CA VAL A 138 4.75 0.77 -7.62
C VAL A 138 4.25 0.87 -9.05
N ASP A 139 5.16 0.79 -10.03
CA ASP A 139 4.85 0.96 -11.45
C ASP A 139 4.08 2.26 -11.77
N GLY A 140 4.38 3.33 -11.04
CA GLY A 140 3.73 4.64 -11.19
C GLY A 140 2.36 4.76 -10.51
N TYR A 141 1.87 3.71 -9.87
CA TYR A 141 0.60 3.70 -9.13
C TYR A 141 0.84 3.79 -7.61
N PRO A 142 0.15 4.70 -6.88
CA PRO A 142 0.37 4.85 -5.44
C PRO A 142 -0.07 3.59 -4.67
N ILE A 143 0.71 3.19 -3.66
CA ILE A 143 0.37 2.01 -2.84
C ILE A 143 -0.99 2.13 -2.15
N THR A 144 -1.45 3.35 -1.85
CA THR A 144 -2.79 3.60 -1.31
C THR A 144 -3.91 3.31 -2.30
N GLY A 145 -3.68 3.55 -3.59
CA GLY A 145 -4.57 3.13 -4.66
C GLY A 145 -4.62 1.61 -4.74
N ARG A 146 -3.45 0.95 -4.77
CA ARG A 146 -3.34 -0.53 -4.78
C ARG A 146 -4.10 -1.16 -3.61
N MET A 147 -3.92 -0.63 -2.40
CA MET A 147 -4.59 -1.13 -1.20
C MET A 147 -6.11 -0.98 -1.28
N ALA A 148 -6.60 0.17 -1.76
CA ALA A 148 -8.03 0.44 -1.89
C ALA A 148 -8.69 -0.39 -3.01
N ASP A 149 -7.98 -0.61 -4.11
CA ASP A 149 -8.51 -1.38 -5.24
C ASP A 149 -8.56 -2.88 -4.94
N ALA A 150 -7.53 -3.43 -4.29
CA ALA A 150 -7.47 -4.84 -3.96
C ALA A 150 -8.49 -5.25 -2.88
N LEU A 151 -8.73 -4.39 -1.89
CA LEU A 151 -9.73 -4.63 -0.85
C LEU A 151 -10.41 -3.31 -0.41
N PRO A 152 -11.49 -2.88 -1.08
CA PRO A 152 -12.13 -1.57 -0.83
C PRO A 152 -12.58 -1.33 0.61
N ALA A 153 -12.96 -2.39 1.32
CA ALA A 153 -13.32 -2.33 2.75
C ALA A 153 -12.16 -1.89 3.67
N CYS A 154 -10.93 -1.93 3.14
CA CYS A 154 -9.69 -1.63 3.81
C CYS A 154 -8.93 -0.45 3.19
N ALA A 155 -9.61 0.45 2.49
CA ALA A 155 -8.99 1.69 2.02
C ALA A 155 -8.28 2.42 3.17
N VAL A 156 -7.05 2.90 2.92
CA VAL A 156 -6.20 3.49 3.96
C VAL A 156 -6.87 4.71 4.60
N PRO A 157 -7.11 4.71 5.92
CA PRO A 157 -7.73 5.86 6.59
C PRO A 157 -6.87 7.12 6.48
N ARG A 158 -7.50 8.28 6.26
CA ARG A 158 -6.80 9.58 6.18
C ARG A 158 -5.92 9.91 7.39
N ALA A 159 -6.30 9.44 8.58
CA ALA A 159 -5.51 9.59 9.80
C ALA A 159 -4.10 8.99 9.69
N LEU A 160 -3.90 8.01 8.79
CA LEU A 160 -2.59 7.41 8.52
C LEU A 160 -1.79 8.15 7.44
N LEU A 161 -2.43 9.06 6.69
CA LEU A 161 -1.82 9.78 5.57
C LEU A 161 -1.43 11.21 5.97
N GLU A 162 -2.17 11.80 6.90
CA GLU A 162 -1.96 13.16 7.37
C GLU A 162 -1.23 13.17 8.72
N LEU A 163 -0.34 14.15 8.92
CA LEU A 163 0.16 14.45 10.26
C LEU A 163 -0.94 15.14 11.08
N PRO A 164 -1.06 14.86 12.40
CA PRO A 164 -1.88 15.63 13.32
C PRO A 164 -1.63 17.14 13.16
N ARG A 165 -2.69 17.92 12.92
CA ARG A 165 -2.58 19.38 12.74
C ARG A 165 -2.60 20.13 14.09
N PRO A 166 -2.01 21.33 14.16
CA PRO A 166 -2.17 22.26 15.30
C PRO A 166 -3.63 22.62 15.58
N ARG A 167 -3.93 23.08 16.80
CA ARG A 167 -5.15 23.88 17.04
C ARG A 167 -4.97 25.25 16.38
N GLU A 168 -5.93 25.63 15.53
CA GLU A 168 -6.08 27.02 15.06
C GLU A 168 -6.43 27.97 16.21
#